data_AF-A0A9E3U2K2-F1
#
_entry.id   AF-A0A9E3U2K2-F1
#
_cell.length_a   1.000
_cell.length_b   1.000
_cell.length_c   1.000
_cell.angle_alpha   90.00
_cell.angle_beta   90.00
_cell.angle_gamma   90.00
#
_symmetry.space_group_name_H-M   'P 1'
#
loop_
_entity.id
_entity.type
_entity.pdbx_description
1 polymer ?
#
loop_
_entity_poly.entity_id
_entity_poly.type
_entity_poly.pdbx_seq_one_letter_code
_entity_poly.pdbx_strand_id
1 'polypeptide(L)'
;VDFAENAPLDQLDPQRLLRADAGAPQQKIYVICRSGARGEKACQKFHSMGFTEVVNVAGGTLACEQAGLPLARGKKAISLERQVRIAAGSLVLLGAVLGWLAHPAFIGLSAFVGAGLVFAGVTDTCGMGMLLARMPWNQCESSACCTK
;
A
#
# COMPACT_ATOMS: atom_id res chain seq x y z
N VAL A 1 12.18 -5.51 -12.69
CA VAL A 1 12.94 -4.30 -13.02
C VAL A 1 13.86 -4.04 -11.86
N ASP A 2 15.13 -4.40 -12.01
CA ASP A 2 16.08 -4.47 -10.89
C ASP A 2 16.62 -3.09 -10.50
N PHE A 3 16.47 -2.11 -11.40
CA PHE A 3 16.78 -0.70 -11.18
C PHE A 3 15.61 0.11 -10.59
N ALA A 4 14.46 -0.52 -10.29
CA ALA A 4 13.29 0.19 -9.78
C ALA A 4 13.35 0.33 -8.26
N GLU A 5 13.24 1.57 -7.78
CA GLU A 5 13.19 1.87 -6.34
C GLU A 5 11.73 1.98 -5.85
N ASN A 6 11.43 1.36 -4.72
CA ASN A 6 10.09 1.42 -4.12
C ASN A 6 9.98 2.64 -3.19
N ALA A 7 9.22 3.63 -3.64
CA ALA A 7 8.87 4.81 -2.86
C ALA A 7 7.34 4.88 -2.67
N PRO A 8 6.81 4.83 -1.43
CA PRO A 8 5.39 5.02 -1.16
C PRO A 8 4.91 6.39 -1.65
N LEU A 9 3.77 6.45 -2.34
CA LEU A 9 3.23 7.69 -2.91
C LEU A 9 3.08 8.81 -1.86
N ASP A 10 2.69 8.45 -0.64
CA ASP A 10 2.50 9.40 0.46
C ASP A 10 3.82 9.95 1.00
N GLN A 11 4.92 9.19 0.87
CA GLN A 11 6.27 9.55 1.30
C GLN A 11 7.15 10.05 0.15
N LEU A 12 6.63 10.02 -1.08
CA LEU A 12 7.35 10.42 -2.28
C LEU A 12 7.60 11.93 -2.23
N ASP A 13 8.84 12.30 -1.94
CA ASP A 13 9.30 13.68 -1.90
C ASP A 13 10.21 13.97 -3.10
N PRO A 14 9.73 14.74 -4.09
CA PRO A 14 10.52 15.09 -5.27
C PRO A 14 11.79 15.88 -4.94
N GLN A 15 11.82 16.60 -3.82
CA GLN A 15 13.01 17.35 -3.40
C GLN A 15 14.16 16.43 -3.00
N ARG A 16 13.87 15.21 -2.51
CA ARG A 16 14.92 14.20 -2.26
C ARG A 16 15.57 13.73 -3.56
N LEU A 17 14.80 13.60 -4.62
CA LEU A 17 15.31 13.18 -5.94
C LEU A 17 16.21 14.26 -6.57
N LEU A 18 15.85 15.54 -6.41
CA LEU A 18 16.71 16.68 -6.81
C LEU A 18 18.06 16.70 -6.09
N ARG A 19 18.10 16.31 -4.81
CA ARG A 19 19.32 16.30 -3.98
C ARG A 19 20.21 15.08 -4.21
N ALA A 20 19.66 13.99 -4.76
CA ALA A 20 20.37 12.72 -4.92
C ALA A 20 21.13 12.59 -6.25
N ASP A 21 21.40 13.70 -6.97
CA ASP A 21 21.98 13.73 -8.34
C ASP A 21 21.18 12.98 -9.43
N ALA A 22 20.15 12.21 -9.05
CA ALA A 22 19.23 11.48 -9.94
C ALA A 22 18.03 12.31 -10.43
N GLY A 23 17.99 13.62 -10.09
CA GLY A 23 16.84 14.49 -10.30
C GLY A 23 17.20 15.85 -10.87
N ALA A 24 18.20 15.91 -11.76
CA ALA A 24 18.30 17.09 -12.63
C ALA A 24 16.93 17.31 -13.31
N PRO A 25 16.42 18.54 -13.43
CA PRO A 25 15.09 18.82 -14.02
C PRO A 25 14.87 18.27 -15.44
N GLN A 26 15.96 17.82 -16.10
CA GLN A 26 15.99 17.25 -17.44
C GLN A 26 16.11 15.72 -17.48
N GLN A 27 16.27 15.01 -16.36
CA GLN A 27 16.29 13.54 -16.37
C GLN A 27 14.88 12.97 -16.43
N LYS A 28 14.69 12.00 -17.32
CA LYS A 28 13.39 11.35 -17.55
C LYS A 28 13.07 10.34 -16.46
N ILE A 29 12.04 10.63 -15.67
CA ILE A 29 11.59 9.82 -14.54
C ILE A 29 10.42 8.95 -14.99
N TYR A 30 10.58 7.63 -14.89
CA TYR A 30 9.48 6.71 -15.12
C TYR A 30 8.86 6.31 -13.78
N VAL A 31 7.55 6.53 -13.63
CA VAL A 31 6.80 6.10 -12.46
C VAL A 31 5.93 4.90 -12.83
N ILE A 32 6.02 3.85 -12.02
CA ILE A 32 5.24 2.63 -12.20
C ILE A 32 4.55 2.26 -10.88
N CYS A 33 3.30 1.81 -10.96
CA CYS A 33 2.60 1.23 -9.82
C CYS A 33 1.88 -0.06 -10.27
N ARG A 34 1.01 -0.64 -9.42
CA ARG A 34 0.32 -1.91 -9.76
C ARG A 34 -0.52 -1.82 -11.04
N SER A 35 -1.34 -0.78 -11.17
CA SER A 35 -2.36 -0.65 -12.23
C SER A 35 -2.32 0.67 -13.01
N GLY A 36 -1.44 1.61 -12.65
CA GLY A 36 -1.31 2.93 -13.28
C GLY A 36 -1.90 4.10 -12.48
N ALA A 37 -2.97 3.89 -11.69
CA ALA A 37 -3.69 4.98 -11.03
C ALA A 37 -2.86 5.78 -9.99
N ARG A 38 -1.99 5.11 -9.23
CA ARG A 38 -1.09 5.79 -8.28
C ARG A 38 0.08 6.49 -8.99
N GLY A 39 0.52 5.97 -10.13
CA GLY A 39 1.58 6.57 -10.93
C GLY A 39 1.14 7.89 -11.56
N GLU A 40 -0.14 8.00 -11.94
CA GLU A 40 -0.71 9.25 -12.45
C GLU A 40 -0.72 10.36 -11.39
N LYS A 41 -1.15 10.04 -10.16
CA LYS A 41 -1.09 10.97 -9.02
C LYS A 41 0.35 11.42 -8.72
N ALA A 42 1.31 10.49 -8.82
CA ALA A 42 2.73 10.83 -8.66
C ALA A 42 3.19 11.80 -9.76
N CYS A 43 2.86 11.54 -11.03
CA CYS A 43 3.22 12.41 -12.15
C CYS A 43 2.66 13.83 -11.97
N GLN A 44 1.39 13.94 -11.57
CA GLN A 44 0.79 15.24 -11.24
C GLN A 44 1.56 15.97 -10.12
N LYS A 45 1.94 15.25 -9.06
CA LYS A 45 2.75 15.80 -7.96
C LYS A 45 4.12 16.28 -8.45
N PHE A 46 4.81 15.51 -9.30
CA PHE A 46 6.09 15.93 -9.89
C PHE A 46 5.96 17.14 -10.82
N HIS A 47 4.95 17.14 -11.70
CA HIS A 47 4.70 18.27 -12.60
C HIS A 47 4.39 19.56 -11.82
N SER A 48 3.63 19.47 -10.72
CA SER A 48 3.36 20.64 -9.86
C SER A 48 4.61 21.24 -9.21
N MET A 49 5.72 20.49 -9.16
CA MET A 49 7.00 20.91 -8.60
C MET A 49 8.06 21.24 -9.67
N GLY A 50 7.67 21.33 -10.95
CA GLY A 50 8.53 21.78 -12.03
C GLY A 50 9.31 20.68 -12.76
N PHE A 51 9.03 19.40 -12.52
CA PHE A 51 9.58 18.31 -13.33
C PHE A 51 8.78 18.19 -14.63
N THR A 52 9.44 18.28 -15.77
CA THR A 52 8.78 18.21 -17.10
C THR A 52 8.81 16.80 -17.69
N GLU A 53 9.83 16.01 -17.38
CA GLU A 53 10.06 14.69 -17.97
C GLU A 53 9.62 13.56 -17.04
N VAL A 54 8.34 13.48 -16.68
CA VAL A 54 7.81 12.38 -15.84
C VAL A 54 6.76 11.58 -16.61
N VAL A 55 6.97 10.26 -16.71
CA VAL A 55 6.12 9.36 -17.49
C VAL A 55 5.52 8.29 -16.60
N ASN A 56 4.19 8.19 -16.62
CA ASN A 56 3.48 7.07 -15.99
C ASN A 56 3.50 5.85 -16.93
N VAL A 57 3.94 4.70 -16.43
CA VAL A 57 3.89 3.45 -17.19
C VAL A 57 2.44 2.94 -17.22
N ALA A 58 1.84 2.95 -18.42
CA ALA A 58 0.46 2.51 -18.65
C ALA A 58 0.28 1.03 -18.26
N GLY A 59 -0.81 0.73 -17.53
CA GLY A 59 -1.12 -0.62 -17.06
C GLY A 59 -0.23 -1.14 -15.92
N GLY A 60 0.80 -0.38 -15.52
CA GLY A 60 1.61 -0.67 -14.35
C GLY A 60 2.36 -2.01 -14.43
N THR A 61 2.71 -2.56 -13.27
CA THR A 61 3.42 -3.84 -13.17
C THR A 61 2.61 -5.01 -13.74
N LEU A 62 1.27 -4.92 -13.75
CA LEU A 62 0.40 -5.94 -14.33
C LEU A 62 0.61 -6.05 -15.85
N ALA A 63 0.71 -4.92 -16.56
CA ALA A 63 1.02 -4.91 -17.98
C ALA A 63 2.44 -5.42 -18.25
N CYS A 64 3.42 -5.07 -17.40
CA CYS A 64 4.78 -5.62 -17.51
C CYS A 64 4.82 -7.14 -17.35
N GLU A 65 4.03 -7.69 -16.41
CA GLU A 65 3.91 -9.13 -16.20
C GLU A 65 3.27 -9.81 -17.42
N GLN A 66 2.19 -9.23 -17.97
CA GLN A 66 1.54 -9.72 -19.19
C GLN A 66 2.45 -9.67 -20.42
N ALA A 67 3.32 -8.65 -20.50
CA ALA A 67 4.32 -8.51 -21.55
C ALA A 67 5.55 -9.42 -21.36
N GLY A 68 5.60 -10.23 -20.29
CA GLY A 68 6.71 -11.15 -20.03
C GLY A 68 8.01 -10.47 -19.61
N LEU A 69 7.96 -9.23 -19.11
CA LEU A 69 9.16 -8.51 -18.67
C LEU A 69 9.72 -9.11 -17.36
N PRO A 70 11.05 -9.10 -17.17
CA PRO A 70 11.66 -9.57 -15.92
C PRO A 70 11.30 -8.64 -14.76
N LEU A 71 10.50 -9.17 -13.82
CA LEU A 71 10.08 -8.47 -12.61
C LEU A 71 10.72 -9.11 -11.37
N ALA A 72 11.65 -8.39 -10.73
CA ALA A 72 12.06 -8.69 -9.36
C ALA A 72 10.86 -8.57 -8.42
N ARG A 73 10.48 -9.68 -7.79
CA ARG A 73 9.44 -9.69 -6.77
C ARG A 73 10.10 -9.62 -5.40
N GLY A 74 9.74 -8.62 -4.61
CA GLY A 74 10.15 -8.52 -3.21
C GLY A 74 9.54 -9.63 -2.34
N LYS A 75 9.83 -9.57 -1.04
CA LYS A 75 9.28 -10.52 -0.05
C LYS A 75 7.74 -10.51 -0.12
N LYS A 76 7.15 -11.70 -0.18
CA LYS A 76 5.69 -11.86 -0.13
C LYS A 76 5.19 -11.44 1.26
N ALA A 77 4.71 -10.20 1.39
CA ALA A 77 3.93 -9.78 2.55
C ALA A 77 2.48 -10.26 2.37
N ILE A 78 1.89 -10.77 3.45
CA ILE A 78 0.46 -11.08 3.48
C ILE A 78 -0.32 -9.78 3.23
N SER A 79 -1.34 -9.81 2.35
CA SER A 79 -2.08 -8.59 2.04
C SER A 79 -2.77 -8.03 3.29
N LEU A 80 -2.80 -6.70 3.37
CA LEU A 80 -3.45 -5.98 4.47
C LEU A 80 -4.91 -6.41 4.65
N GLU A 81 -5.63 -6.58 3.54
CA GLU A 81 -7.01 -7.07 3.52
C GLU A 81 -7.15 -8.46 4.15
N ARG A 82 -6.17 -9.34 3.91
CA ARG A 82 -6.16 -10.68 4.51
C ARG A 82 -5.88 -10.61 6.01
N GLN A 83 -4.99 -9.73 6.46
CA GLN A 83 -4.75 -9.51 7.90
C GLN A 83 -6.02 -8.98 8.59
N VAL A 84 -6.67 -7.98 7.98
CA VAL A 84 -7.91 -7.37 8.49
C VAL A 84 -9.00 -8.42 8.64
N ARG A 85 -9.21 -9.25 7.60
CA ARG A 85 -10.26 -10.28 7.60
C ARG A 85 -10.02 -11.33 8.68
N ILE A 86 -8.78 -11.78 8.86
CA ILE A 86 -8.43 -12.76 9.90
C ILE A 86 -8.65 -12.15 11.28
N ALA A 87 -8.13 -10.96 11.55
CA ALA A 87 -8.20 -10.32 12.87
C ALA A 87 -9.64 -10.01 13.28
N ALA A 88 -10.42 -9.39 12.39
CA ALA A 88 -11.80 -9.03 12.68
C ALA A 88 -12.68 -10.28 12.79
N GLY A 89 -12.48 -11.27 11.92
CA GLY A 89 -13.19 -12.55 11.99
C GLY A 89 -12.91 -13.30 13.29
N SER A 90 -11.64 -13.34 13.74
CA SER A 90 -11.29 -13.96 15.02
C SER A 90 -11.93 -13.26 16.21
N LEU A 91 -12.00 -11.92 16.20
CA LEU A 91 -12.58 -11.14 17.28
C LEU A 91 -14.10 -11.35 17.39
N VAL A 92 -14.80 -11.37 16.25
CA VAL A 92 -16.25 -11.64 16.20
C VAL A 92 -16.56 -13.06 16.66
N LEU A 93 -15.77 -14.06 16.22
CA LEU A 93 -15.94 -15.46 16.61
C LEU A 93 -15.70 -15.66 18.11
N LEU A 94 -14.62 -15.08 18.65
CA LEU A 94 -14.34 -15.08 20.09
C LEU A 94 -15.47 -14.43 20.89
N GLY A 95 -15.94 -13.26 20.48
CA GLY A 95 -17.04 -12.56 21.16
C GLY A 95 -18.35 -13.36 21.12
N ALA A 96 -18.64 -14.06 20.02
CA ALA A 96 -19.83 -14.90 19.91
C ALA A 96 -19.75 -16.14 20.80
N VAL A 97 -18.60 -16.83 20.83
CA VAL A 97 -18.37 -18.00 21.68
C VAL A 97 -18.43 -17.62 23.17
N LEU A 98 -17.79 -16.52 23.56
CA LEU A 98 -17.85 -16.00 24.94
C LEU A 98 -19.25 -15.49 25.31
N GLY A 99 -19.98 -14.94 24.34
CA GLY A 99 -21.38 -14.55 24.49
C GLY A 99 -22.29 -15.72 24.80
N TRP A 100 -22.03 -16.86 24.17
CA TRP A 100 -22.78 -18.09 24.38
C TRP A 100 -22.40 -18.81 25.68
N LEU A 101 -21.11 -18.84 26.03
CA LEU A 101 -20.61 -19.62 27.16
C LEU A 101 -20.55 -18.87 28.50
N ALA A 102 -20.32 -17.56 28.50
CA ALA A 102 -20.04 -16.80 29.72
C ALA A 102 -21.13 -15.78 30.06
N HIS A 103 -21.46 -14.87 29.14
CA HIS A 103 -22.46 -13.83 29.40
C HIS A 103 -22.95 -13.17 28.09
N PRO A 104 -24.27 -12.94 27.88
CA PRO A 104 -24.82 -12.35 26.65
C PRO A 104 -24.28 -10.94 26.33
N ALA A 105 -23.70 -10.24 27.30
CA ALA A 105 -23.03 -8.95 27.09
C ALA A 105 -21.89 -9.00 26.04
N PHE A 106 -21.21 -10.15 25.87
CA PHE A 106 -20.15 -10.28 24.86
C PHE A 106 -20.68 -10.32 23.41
N ILE A 107 -21.98 -10.60 23.21
CA ILE A 107 -22.62 -10.47 21.89
C ILE A 107 -22.59 -9.01 21.43
N GLY A 108 -22.68 -8.05 22.36
CA GLY A 108 -22.57 -6.62 22.06
C GLY A 108 -21.21 -6.25 21.46
N LEU A 109 -20.12 -6.89 21.91
CA LEU A 109 -18.79 -6.70 21.34
C LEU A 109 -18.73 -7.18 19.88
N SER A 110 -19.24 -8.39 19.60
CA SER A 110 -19.31 -8.92 18.24
C SER A 110 -20.19 -8.07 17.32
N ALA A 111 -21.32 -7.58 17.84
CA ALA A 111 -22.23 -6.70 17.11
C ALA A 111 -21.56 -5.37 16.76
N PHE A 112 -20.83 -4.76 17.69
CA PHE A 112 -20.08 -3.51 17.45
C PHE A 112 -18.99 -3.70 16.38
N VAL A 113 -18.19 -4.76 16.48
CA VAL A 113 -17.14 -5.05 15.50
C VAL A 113 -17.74 -5.31 14.11
N GLY A 114 -18.81 -6.10 14.05
CA GLY A 114 -19.53 -6.37 12.80
C GLY A 114 -20.11 -5.09 12.17
N ALA A 115 -20.76 -4.24 12.96
CA ALA A 115 -21.28 -2.95 12.49
C ALA A 115 -20.17 -2.04 11.96
N GLY A 116 -19.01 -1.99 12.64
CA GLY A 116 -17.84 -1.23 12.18
C GLY A 116 -17.28 -1.72 10.85
N LEU A 117 -17.27 -3.04 10.60
CA LEU A 117 -16.86 -3.60 9.31
C LEU A 117 -17.84 -3.26 8.19
N VAL A 118 -19.14 -3.30 8.46
CA VAL A 118 -20.17 -2.91 7.49
C VAL A 118 -20.03 -1.43 7.15
N PHE A 119 -19.88 -0.56 8.17
CA PHE A 119 -19.64 0.86 7.97
C PHE A 119 -18.38 1.12 7.13
N ALA A 120 -17.25 0.49 7.48
CA ALA A 120 -15.99 0.62 6.74
C ALA A 120 -16.08 0.12 5.29
N GLY A 121 -16.89 -0.92 5.04
CA GLY A 121 -17.17 -1.41 3.69
C GLY A 121 -18.05 -0.45 2.87
N VAL A 122 -18.99 0.26 3.51
CA VAL A 122 -19.84 1.27 2.84
C VAL A 122 -19.06 2.54 2.52
N THR A 123 -18.12 2.95 3.37
CA THR A 123 -17.36 4.19 3.22
C THR A 123 -16.04 4.03 2.48
N ASP A 124 -15.68 2.81 2.07
CA ASP A 124 -14.35 2.45 1.53
C ASP A 124 -13.17 2.87 2.43
N THR A 125 -13.42 3.16 3.72
CA THR A 125 -12.40 3.61 4.68
C THR A 125 -12.05 2.50 5.67
N CYS A 126 -11.01 1.73 5.34
CA CYS A 126 -10.47 0.72 6.24
C CYS A 126 -9.50 1.35 7.25
N GLY A 127 -10.03 1.99 8.30
CA GLY A 127 -9.23 2.60 9.37
C GLY A 127 -8.26 1.61 10.03
N MET A 128 -8.69 0.34 10.19
CA MET A 128 -7.81 -0.74 10.67
C MET A 128 -6.71 -1.07 9.66
N GLY A 129 -7.00 -1.04 8.36
CA GLY A 129 -6.00 -1.19 7.30
C GLY A 129 -4.92 -0.12 7.40
N MET A 130 -5.28 1.15 7.55
CA MET A 130 -4.31 2.23 7.73
C MET A 130 -3.42 2.04 8.97
N LEU A 131 -3.97 1.49 10.06
CA LEU A 131 -3.20 1.20 11.28
C LEU A 131 -2.23 0.03 11.07
N LEU A 132 -2.71 -1.07 10.45
CA LEU A 132 -1.88 -2.23 10.10
C LEU A 132 -0.78 -1.88 9.09
N ALA A 133 -1.03 -0.93 8.19
CA ALA A 133 -0.05 -0.47 7.20
C ALA A 133 1.22 0.09 7.85
N ARG A 134 1.10 0.65 9.06
CA ARG A 134 2.19 1.22 9.85
C ARG A 134 2.95 0.20 10.69
N MET A 135 2.52 -1.06 10.75
CA MET A 135 3.25 -2.05 11.55
C MET A 135 4.57 -2.46 10.86
N PRO A 136 5.64 -2.73 11.63
CA PRO A 136 7.00 -2.82 11.10
C PRO A 136 7.21 -3.92 10.06
N TRP A 137 6.43 -5.00 10.10
CA TRP A 137 6.46 -6.07 9.10
C TRP A 137 5.78 -5.71 7.77
N ASN A 138 5.03 -4.61 7.72
CA ASN A 138 4.40 -4.09 6.51
C ASN A 138 5.13 -2.86 5.95
N GLN A 139 6.12 -2.34 6.68
CA GLN A 139 7.02 -1.31 6.19
C GLN A 139 8.18 -2.01 5.45
N CYS A 140 8.36 -1.71 4.16
CA CYS A 140 9.63 -2.03 3.51
C CYS A 140 10.64 -1.00 4.01
N GLU A 141 11.63 -1.42 4.79
CA GLU A 141 12.80 -0.59 5.06
C GLU A 141 13.44 -0.22 3.72
N SER A 142 13.34 1.05 3.34
CA SER A 142 14.18 1.68 2.33
C SER A 142 15.58 1.83 2.91
N SER A 143 16.25 0.70 3.14
CA SER A 143 17.69 0.66 3.36
C SER A 143 18.29 0.09 2.09
N ALA A 144 18.97 1.00 1.37
CA ALA A 144 19.87 0.76 0.25
C ALA A 144 20.31 -0.70 0.14
N CYS A 145 19.86 -1.38 -0.92
CA CYS A 145 20.69 -2.43 -1.51
C CYS A 145 21.38 -1.81 -2.73
N CYS A 146 22.27 -0.86 -2.47
CA CYS A 146 23.44 -0.72 -3.31
C CYS A 146 24.18 -2.05 -3.22
N THR A 147 24.35 -2.75 -4.33
CA THR A 147 25.48 -3.66 -4.46
C THR A 147 26.03 -3.52 -5.86
N LYS A 148 27.34 -3.23 -5.87
CA LYS A 148 28.30 -3.09 -6.98
C LYS A 148 27.96 -3.81 -8.27
#